data_AF-A0A942IKX4-F1
#
_entry.id   AF-A0A942IKX4-F1
#
_cell.length_a   1.000
_cell.length_b   1.000
_cell.length_c   1.000
_cell.angle_alpha   90.00
_cell.angle_beta   90.00
_cell.angle_gamma   90.00
#
_symmetry.space_group_name_H-M   'P 1'
#
loop_
_entity.id
_entity.type
_entity.pdbx_description
1 polymer ?
#
loop_
_entity_poly.entity_id
_entity_poly.type
_entity_poly.pdbx_seq_one_letter_code
_entity_poly.pdbx_strand_id
1 'polypeptide(L)'
;MTNQEWLEILGWGKEELDDLRFVGYSYLKQGHYDTAITFFETLIILAPESAYDLQTLGALYLQKGNNIAALNFIEKSLRIDPNHILTLLNRTKALFSLGYKRQAFLQAQELVKHADPRIAGQAAALMLAYGGKAA
;
A
#
# COMPACT_ATOMS: atom_id res chain seq x y z
N MET A 1 -7.82 -20.48 14.05
CA MET A 1 -6.44 -20.74 13.61
C MET A 1 -5.71 -19.43 13.51
N THR A 2 -4.61 -19.31 14.22
CA THR A 2 -3.66 -18.19 14.13
C THR A 2 -2.71 -18.39 12.95
N ASN A 3 -2.02 -17.33 12.52
CA ASN A 3 -1.15 -17.40 11.33
C ASN A 3 0.08 -18.28 11.59
N GLN A 4 0.48 -18.40 12.86
CA GLN A 4 1.55 -19.30 13.31
C GLN A 4 1.18 -20.79 13.09
N GLU A 5 -0.10 -21.15 13.25
CA GLU A 5 -0.57 -22.53 13.00
C GLU A 5 -0.45 -22.92 11.52
N TRP A 6 -0.63 -21.99 10.58
CA TRP A 6 -0.48 -22.28 9.15
C TRP A 6 0.96 -22.54 8.75
N LEU A 7 1.90 -21.71 9.24
CA LEU A 7 3.32 -21.89 8.95
C LEU A 7 3.84 -23.22 9.52
N GLU A 8 3.40 -23.60 10.72
CA GLU A 8 3.73 -24.88 11.33
C GLU A 8 3.18 -26.07 10.53
N ILE A 9 1.91 -26.03 10.11
CA ILE A 9 1.29 -27.10 9.30
C ILE A 9 1.99 -27.27 7.95
N LEU A 10 2.32 -26.15 7.31
CA LEU A 10 2.99 -26.14 6.00
C LEU A 10 4.48 -26.47 6.10
N GLY A 11 5.08 -26.37 7.30
CA GLY A 11 6.52 -26.43 7.48
C GLY A 11 7.25 -25.26 6.81
N TRP A 12 6.56 -24.13 6.62
CA TRP A 12 7.08 -22.96 5.91
C TRP A 12 7.77 -21.99 6.86
N GLY A 13 8.92 -21.50 6.42
CA GLY A 13 9.70 -20.48 7.10
C GLY A 13 9.73 -19.18 6.31
N LYS A 14 10.77 -18.40 6.58
CA LYS A 14 10.99 -17.12 5.92
C LYS A 14 11.24 -17.27 4.41
N GLU A 15 11.95 -18.32 4.00
CA GLU A 15 12.34 -18.53 2.60
C GLU A 15 11.12 -18.73 1.70
N GLU A 16 10.15 -19.54 2.12
CA GLU A 16 8.92 -19.77 1.34
C GLU A 16 8.06 -18.49 1.25
N LEU A 17 8.04 -17.67 2.30
CA LEU A 17 7.38 -16.37 2.27
C LEU A 17 8.10 -15.38 1.35
N ASP A 18 9.42 -15.40 1.34
CA ASP A 18 10.24 -14.56 0.46
C ASP A 18 10.04 -14.97 -1.02
N ASP A 19 9.95 -16.26 -1.31
CA ASP A 19 9.62 -16.79 -2.64
C ASP A 19 8.22 -16.38 -3.09
N LEU A 20 7.22 -16.50 -2.20
CA LEU A 20 5.85 -16.08 -2.49
C LEU A 20 5.78 -14.58 -2.80
N ARG A 21 6.56 -13.77 -2.07
CA ARG A 21 6.71 -12.33 -2.31
C ARG A 21 7.40 -12.03 -3.63
N PHE A 22 8.46 -12.77 -3.97
CA PHE A 22 9.15 -12.63 -5.24
C PHE A 22 8.22 -12.92 -6.43
N VAL A 23 7.43 -14.00 -6.35
CA VAL A 23 6.44 -14.36 -7.39
C VAL A 23 5.36 -13.29 -7.50
N GLY A 24 4.79 -12.84 -6.38
CA GLY A 24 3.79 -11.77 -6.36
C GLY A 24 4.32 -10.47 -6.99
N TYR A 25 5.55 -10.09 -6.67
CA TYR A 25 6.21 -8.92 -7.24
C TYR A 25 6.52 -9.08 -8.73
N SER A 26 6.89 -10.29 -9.18
CA SER A 26 7.10 -10.58 -10.60
C SER A 26 5.82 -10.38 -11.40
N TYR A 27 4.67 -10.88 -10.92
CA TYR A 27 3.38 -10.63 -11.59
C TYR A 27 2.99 -9.15 -11.57
N LEU A 28 3.27 -8.43 -10.48
CA LEU A 28 3.07 -6.98 -10.40
C LEU A 28 3.86 -6.27 -11.50
N LYS A 29 5.13 -6.63 -11.72
CA LYS A 29 5.98 -6.02 -12.76
C LYS A 29 5.50 -6.29 -14.17
N GLN A 30 4.87 -7.43 -14.40
CA GLN A 30 4.27 -7.81 -15.68
C GLN A 30 2.89 -7.18 -15.90
N GLY A 31 2.34 -6.45 -14.91
CA GLY A 31 1.01 -5.83 -14.99
C GLY A 31 -0.14 -6.81 -14.70
N HIS A 32 0.15 -8.03 -14.26
CA HIS A 32 -0.84 -9.03 -13.86
C HIS A 32 -1.31 -8.76 -12.42
N TYR A 33 -2.03 -7.65 -12.24
CA TYR A 33 -2.38 -7.13 -10.91
C TYR A 33 -3.27 -8.07 -10.10
N ASP A 34 -4.25 -8.73 -10.72
CA ASP A 34 -5.15 -9.65 -10.00
C ASP A 34 -4.39 -10.86 -9.45
N THR A 35 -3.48 -11.43 -10.25
CA THR A 35 -2.61 -12.51 -9.80
C THR A 35 -1.68 -12.05 -8.67
N ALA A 36 -1.08 -10.87 -8.81
CA ALA A 36 -0.22 -10.31 -7.77
C ALA A 36 -1.01 -10.12 -6.45
N ILE A 37 -2.24 -9.62 -6.51
CA ILE A 37 -3.12 -9.46 -5.35
C ILE A 37 -3.30 -10.80 -4.63
N THR A 38 -3.60 -11.89 -5.34
CA THR A 38 -3.74 -13.23 -4.72
C THR A 38 -2.50 -13.64 -3.92
N PHE A 39 -1.29 -13.41 -4.46
CA PHE A 39 -0.04 -13.71 -3.76
C PHE A 39 0.12 -12.86 -2.49
N PHE A 40 -0.14 -11.55 -2.59
CA PHE A 40 -0.04 -10.66 -1.43
C PHE A 40 -1.13 -10.90 -0.39
N GLU A 41 -2.35 -11.28 -0.77
CA GLU A 41 -3.39 -11.69 0.17
C GLU A 41 -2.99 -12.96 0.93
N THR A 42 -2.39 -13.92 0.23
CA THR A 42 -1.83 -15.12 0.86
C THR A 42 -0.72 -14.74 1.86
N LEU A 43 0.18 -13.83 1.49
CA LEU A 43 1.21 -13.31 2.40
C LEU A 43 0.61 -12.67 3.64
N ILE A 44 -0.48 -11.90 3.54
CA ILE A 44 -1.12 -11.29 4.71
C ILE A 44 -1.80 -12.32 5.61
N ILE A 45 -2.29 -13.44 5.05
CA ILE A 45 -2.83 -14.56 5.84
C ILE A 45 -1.71 -15.30 6.58
N LEU A 46 -0.53 -15.47 5.96
CA LEU A 46 0.58 -16.21 6.58
C LEU A 46 1.43 -15.33 7.51
N ALA A 47 1.60 -14.05 7.18
CA ALA A 47 2.44 -13.08 7.86
C ALA A 47 1.72 -11.71 7.93
N PRO A 48 0.85 -11.50 8.92
CA PRO A 48 -0.10 -10.37 8.94
C PRO A 48 0.56 -9.03 9.28
N GLU A 49 1.77 -9.06 9.86
CA GLU A 49 2.49 -7.90 10.39
C GLU A 49 3.62 -7.43 9.46
N SER A 50 3.62 -7.87 8.21
CA SER A 50 4.56 -7.36 7.21
C SER A 50 4.11 -5.99 6.70
N ALA A 51 4.72 -4.92 7.20
CA ALA A 51 4.45 -3.55 6.73
C ALA A 51 4.62 -3.41 5.22
N TYR A 52 5.63 -4.10 4.65
CA TYR A 52 5.92 -4.12 3.22
C TYR A 52 4.82 -4.80 2.40
N ASP A 53 4.36 -5.98 2.82
CA ASP A 53 3.31 -6.72 2.10
C ASP A 53 1.97 -6.01 2.19
N LEU A 54 1.65 -5.43 3.35
CA LEU A 54 0.45 -4.62 3.56
C LEU A 54 0.47 -3.37 2.66
N GLN A 55 1.60 -2.68 2.58
CA GLN A 55 1.75 -1.52 1.71
C GLN A 55 1.64 -1.91 0.23
N THR A 56 2.23 -3.03 -0.18
CA THR A 56 2.19 -3.50 -1.57
C THR A 56 0.78 -3.91 -1.97
N LEU A 57 0.07 -4.65 -1.11
CA LEU A 57 -1.33 -5.00 -1.33
C LEU A 57 -2.22 -3.75 -1.42
N GLY A 58 -2.01 -2.78 -0.53
CA GLY A 58 -2.71 -1.49 -0.58
C GLY A 58 -2.46 -0.73 -1.90
N ALA A 59 -1.21 -0.74 -2.40
CA ALA A 59 -0.85 -0.13 -3.67
C ALA A 59 -1.51 -0.85 -4.87
N LEU A 60 -1.57 -2.18 -4.86
CA LEU A 60 -2.26 -2.96 -5.88
C LEU A 60 -3.76 -2.65 -5.91
N TYR A 61 -4.39 -2.53 -4.75
CA TYR A 61 -5.81 -2.15 -4.67
C TYR A 61 -6.07 -0.72 -5.16
N LEU A 62 -5.15 0.23 -4.93
CA LEU A 62 -5.21 1.56 -5.55
C LEU A 62 -5.16 1.46 -7.07
N GLN A 63 -4.29 0.60 -7.60
CA GLN A 63 -4.16 0.41 -9.05
C GLN A 63 -5.43 -0.17 -9.67
N LYS A 64 -6.14 -1.03 -8.94
CA LYS A 64 -7.46 -1.56 -9.33
C LYS A 64 -8.62 -0.58 -9.09
N GLY A 65 -8.37 0.57 -8.49
CA GLY A 65 -9.39 1.57 -8.14
C GLY A 65 -10.23 1.22 -6.90
N ASN A 66 -9.93 0.13 -6.20
CA ASN A 66 -10.58 -0.23 -4.95
C ASN A 66 -9.94 0.54 -3.79
N ASN A 67 -10.26 1.84 -3.71
CA ASN A 67 -9.63 2.75 -2.77
C ASN A 67 -9.99 2.44 -1.30
N ILE A 68 -11.14 1.81 -1.05
CA ILE A 68 -11.57 1.41 0.30
C ILE A 68 -10.66 0.29 0.82
N ALA A 69 -10.50 -0.79 0.03
CA ALA A 69 -9.60 -1.89 0.40
C ALA A 69 -8.16 -1.41 0.52
N ALA A 70 -7.72 -0.55 -0.41
CA ALA A 70 -6.40 0.05 -0.35
C ALA A 70 -6.14 0.79 0.96
N LEU A 71 -7.05 1.69 1.35
CA LEU A 71 -6.89 2.48 2.57
C LEU A 71 -6.81 1.57 3.81
N ASN A 72 -7.59 0.49 3.88
CA ASN A 72 -7.54 -0.45 4.99
C ASN A 72 -6.14 -1.08 5.14
N PHE A 73 -5.57 -1.64 4.07
CA PHE A 73 -4.23 -2.26 4.14
C PHE A 73 -3.11 -1.25 4.36
N ILE A 74 -3.24 -0.05 3.77
CA ILE A 74 -2.31 1.08 3.98
C ILE A 74 -2.29 1.50 5.45
N GLU A 75 -3.46 1.66 6.09
CA GLU A 75 -3.55 2.03 7.50
C GLU A 75 -2.96 0.93 8.40
N LYS A 76 -3.15 -0.35 8.06
CA LYS A 76 -2.47 -1.45 8.77
C LYS A 76 -0.95 -1.36 8.63
N SER A 77 -0.43 -1.09 7.42
CA SER A 77 1.01 -0.89 7.19
C SER A 77 1.56 0.28 8.03
N LEU A 78 0.87 1.42 8.06
CA LEU A 78 1.28 2.60 8.83
C LEU A 78 1.19 2.42 10.34
N ARG A 79 0.40 1.47 10.85
CA ARG A 79 0.46 1.13 12.29
C ARG A 79 1.80 0.49 12.66
N ILE A 80 2.44 -0.19 11.71
CA ILE A 80 3.69 -0.92 11.90
C ILE A 80 4.89 -0.01 11.59
N ASP A 81 4.83 0.70 10.46
CA ASP A 81 5.79 1.74 10.09
C ASP A 81 5.08 3.08 9.79
N PRO A 82 4.86 3.93 10.81
CA PRO A 82 4.11 5.18 10.67
C PRO A 82 4.76 6.21 9.75
N ASN A 83 6.06 6.11 9.52
CA ASN A 83 6.84 7.11 8.81
C ASN A 83 7.23 6.63 7.39
N HIS A 84 6.75 5.46 6.95
CA HIS A 84 7.06 4.97 5.61
C HIS A 84 6.49 5.89 4.53
N ILE A 85 7.38 6.64 3.89
CA ILE A 85 7.01 7.76 3.02
C ILE A 85 6.14 7.34 1.83
N LEU A 86 6.42 6.18 1.23
CA LEU A 86 5.64 5.63 0.12
C LEU A 86 4.25 5.18 0.57
N THR A 87 4.11 4.66 1.80
CA THR A 87 2.79 4.32 2.35
C THR A 87 1.97 5.59 2.61
N LEU A 88 2.59 6.65 3.17
CA LEU A 88 1.92 7.94 3.39
C LEU A 88 1.45 8.58 2.06
N LEU A 89 2.24 8.46 1.00
CA LEU A 89 1.85 8.92 -0.32
C LEU A 89 0.68 8.11 -0.90
N ASN A 90 0.72 6.77 -0.80
CA ASN A 90 -0.38 5.91 -1.20
C ASN A 90 -1.66 6.21 -0.40
N ARG A 91 -1.55 6.47 0.90
CA ARG A 91 -2.66 6.92 1.74
C ARG A 91 -3.25 8.22 1.23
N THR A 92 -2.40 9.20 0.92
CA THR A 92 -2.81 10.49 0.37
C THR A 92 -3.62 10.30 -0.92
N LYS A 93 -3.15 9.43 -1.83
CA LYS A 93 -3.87 9.08 -3.07
C LYS A 93 -5.22 8.40 -2.77
N ALA A 94 -5.27 7.46 -1.82
CA ALA A 94 -6.50 6.78 -1.40
C ALA A 94 -7.52 7.79 -0.85
N LEU A 95 -7.09 8.67 0.06
CA LEU A 95 -7.94 9.68 0.68
C LEU A 95 -8.53 10.67 -0.33
N PHE A 96 -7.72 11.13 -1.30
CA PHE A 96 -8.23 11.96 -2.39
C PHE A 96 -9.29 11.25 -3.22
N SER A 97 -9.03 10.00 -3.58
CA SER A 97 -9.94 9.18 -4.41
C SER A 97 -11.25 8.84 -3.69
N LEU A 98 -11.23 8.77 -2.35
CA LEU A 98 -12.41 8.56 -1.50
C LEU A 98 -13.15 9.85 -1.13
N GLY A 99 -12.64 11.02 -1.53
CA GLY A 99 -13.27 12.30 -1.23
C GLY A 99 -12.93 12.90 0.14
N TYR A 100 -12.01 12.30 0.90
CA TYR A 100 -11.48 12.85 2.17
C TYR A 100 -10.48 13.99 1.92
N LYS A 101 -10.86 14.97 1.09
CA LYS A 101 -10.00 16.00 0.51
C LYS A 101 -9.22 16.79 1.56
N ARG A 102 -9.86 17.17 2.67
CA ARG A 102 -9.19 17.95 3.73
C ARG A 102 -8.02 17.19 4.35
N GLN A 103 -8.22 15.92 4.70
CA GLN A 103 -7.17 15.09 5.29
C GLN A 103 -6.06 14.82 4.28
N ALA A 104 -6.43 14.49 3.04
CA ALA A 104 -5.48 14.25 1.96
C ALA A 104 -4.61 15.50 1.68
N PHE A 105 -5.21 16.68 1.67
CA PHE A 105 -4.50 17.93 1.39
C PHE A 105 -3.51 18.30 2.51
N LEU A 106 -3.89 18.12 3.78
CA LEU A 106 -2.96 18.33 4.90
C LEU A 106 -1.78 17.36 4.84
N GLN A 107 -2.04 16.08 4.54
CA GLN A 107 -0.97 15.10 4.40
C GLN A 107 -0.06 15.41 3.21
N ALA A 108 -0.63 15.79 2.07
CA ALA A 108 0.14 16.18 0.88
C ALA A 108 1.02 17.41 1.13
N GLN A 109 0.55 18.41 1.88
CA GLN A 109 1.36 19.58 2.24
C GLN A 109 2.62 19.22 3.02
N GLU A 110 2.54 18.23 3.92
CA GLU A 110 3.73 17.74 4.62
C GLU A 110 4.66 16.95 3.68
N LEU A 111 4.10 16.14 2.78
CA LEU A 111 4.89 15.36 1.81
C LEU A 111 5.63 16.24 0.78
N VAL A 112 5.08 17.40 0.41
CA VAL A 112 5.75 18.36 -0.50
C VAL A 112 7.06 18.89 0.07
N LYS A 113 7.21 18.93 1.40
CA LYS A 113 8.43 19.39 2.07
C LYS A 113 9.53 18.33 2.12
N HIS A 114 9.24 17.10 1.69
CA HIS A 114 10.19 15.99 1.76
C HIS A 114 11.40 16.22 0.85
N ALA A 115 12.59 15.82 1.30
CA ALA A 115 13.85 16.06 0.58
C ALA A 115 13.95 15.31 -0.76
N ASP A 116 13.29 14.15 -0.90
CA ASP A 116 13.19 13.42 -2.18
C ASP A 116 12.26 14.16 -3.16
N PRO A 117 12.78 14.72 -4.27
CA PRO A 117 11.96 15.47 -5.22
C PRO A 117 10.86 14.64 -5.88
N ARG A 118 11.00 13.31 -5.94
CA ARG A 118 9.98 12.42 -6.50
C ARG A 118 8.76 12.37 -5.59
N ILE A 119 8.98 12.28 -4.27
CA ILE A 119 7.90 12.32 -3.28
C ILE A 119 7.23 13.68 -3.31
N ALA A 120 8.01 14.76 -3.24
CA ALA A 120 7.49 16.12 -3.25
C ALA A 120 6.68 16.41 -4.53
N GLY A 121 7.20 16.01 -5.69
CA GLY A 121 6.53 16.15 -6.98
C GLY A 121 5.23 15.35 -7.09
N GLN A 122 5.21 14.11 -6.61
CA GLN A 122 3.99 13.29 -6.59
C GLN A 122 2.93 13.86 -5.66
N ALA A 123 3.32 14.35 -4.47
CA ALA A 123 2.40 15.01 -3.54
C ALA A 123 1.81 16.31 -4.13
N ALA A 124 2.64 17.14 -4.77
CA ALA A 124 2.18 18.35 -5.45
C ALA A 124 1.21 18.03 -6.60
N ALA A 125 1.50 17.00 -7.39
CA ALA A 125 0.62 16.55 -8.47
C ALA A 125 -0.74 16.08 -7.95
N LEU A 126 -0.77 15.35 -6.83
CA LEU A 126 -2.03 14.96 -6.17
C LEU A 126 -2.83 16.18 -5.72
N MET A 127 -2.18 17.20 -5.13
CA MET A 127 -2.85 18.43 -4.73
C MET A 127 -3.45 19.18 -5.92
N LEU A 128 -2.74 19.26 -7.05
CA LEU A 128 -3.24 19.92 -8.25
C LEU A 128 -4.42 19.16 -8.87
N ALA A 129 -4.30 17.84 -9.02
CA ALA A 129 -5.32 17.00 -9.63
C ALA A 129 -6.66 17.03 -8.88
N TYR A 130 -6.61 17.15 -7.54
CA TYR A 130 -7.80 17.11 -6.68
C TYR A 130 -8.20 18.48 -6.09
N GLY A 131 -7.33 19.49 -6.18
CA GLY A 131 -7.54 20.86 -5.70
C GLY A 131 -8.25 21.77 -6.71
N GLY A 132 -8.20 21.47 -8.01
CA GLY A 132 -8.83 22.27 -9.07
C GLY A 132 -10.37 22.20 -9.15
N LYS A 133 -11.05 21.53 -8.21
CA LYS A 133 -12.52 21.48 -8.11
C LYS A 133 -13.02 21.97 -6.74
N ALA A 134 -12.55 23.14 -6.36
CA ALA A 134 -13.18 24.00 -5.37
C ALA A 134 -13.47 25.34 -6.06
N ALA A 135 -14.58 25.36 -6.81
CA ALA A 135 -15.29 26.58 -7.19
C ALA A 135 -16.63 26.54 -6.47
#